data_AF-A0A5E4LNB2-F1
#
_entry.id   AF-A0A5E4LNB2-F1
#
_cell.length_a   1.000
_cell.length_b   1.000
_cell.length_c   1.000
_cell.angle_alpha   90.00
_cell.angle_beta   90.00
_cell.angle_gamma   90.00
#
_symmetry.space_group_name_H-M   'P 1'
#
loop_
_entity.id
_entity.type
_entity.pdbx_description
1 polymer ?
#
loop_
_entity_poly.entity_id
_entity_poly.type
_entity_poly.pdbx_seq_one_letter_code
_entity_poly.pdbx_strand_id
1 'polypeptide(L)'
;MLEYAQYICMRDMPLKIERPAKFGGDAEFATIHELKKAYSEGKLHPMDLKNAVAKELIALLRPSRDYFARHPEYIEQINSVSVTR
;
A
#
# COMPACT_ATOMS: atom_id res chain seq x y z
N MET A 1 -9.03 -2.08 -0.74
CA MET A 1 -7.98 -1.31 -0.02
C MET A 1 -7.83 -1.73 1.43
N LEU A 2 -8.92 -1.86 2.21
CA LEU A 2 -8.83 -2.27 3.63
C LEU A 2 -8.16 -3.63 3.84
N GLU A 3 -8.35 -4.60 2.94
CA GLU A 3 -7.68 -5.90 3.04
C GLU A 3 -6.17 -5.80 2.80
N TYR A 4 -5.74 -5.03 1.79
CA TYR A 4 -4.32 -4.75 1.58
C TYR A 4 -3.69 -4.04 2.78
N ALA A 5 -4.39 -3.07 3.34
CA ALA A 5 -3.97 -2.41 4.58
C ALA A 5 -3.82 -3.45 5.72
N GLN A 6 -4.82 -4.29 5.94
CA GLN A 6 -4.82 -5.29 7.01
C GLN A 6 -3.71 -6.35 6.87
N TYR A 7 -3.58 -6.97 5.70
CA TYR A 7 -2.76 -8.17 5.53
C TYR A 7 -1.35 -7.91 5.02
N ILE A 8 -1.11 -6.73 4.44
CA ILE A 8 0.19 -6.34 3.88
C ILE A 8 0.77 -5.18 4.68
N CYS A 9 0.13 -4.01 4.68
CA CYS A 9 0.73 -2.80 5.24
C CYS A 9 0.79 -2.81 6.79
N MET A 10 -0.20 -3.42 7.45
CA MET A 10 -0.33 -3.44 8.91
C MET A 10 0.15 -4.75 9.54
N ARG A 11 0.97 -5.54 8.83
CA ARG A 11 1.45 -6.84 9.32
C ARG A 11 2.39 -6.68 10.53
N ASP A 12 3.37 -5.78 10.39
CA ASP A 12 4.47 -5.63 11.35
C ASP A 12 4.53 -4.22 11.96
N MET A 13 3.85 -3.23 11.37
CA MET A 13 3.86 -1.83 11.81
C MET A 13 2.48 -1.18 11.69
N PRO A 14 2.18 -0.15 12.49
CA PRO A 14 1.00 0.70 12.30
C PRO A 14 0.96 1.32 10.90
N LEU A 15 -0.24 1.54 10.37
CA LEU A 15 -0.41 2.27 9.10
C LEU A 15 -0.43 3.77 9.36
N LYS A 16 0.52 4.48 8.77
CA LYS A 16 0.58 5.94 8.77
C LYS A 16 -0.07 6.51 7.52
N ILE A 17 -0.94 7.49 7.70
CA ILE A 17 -1.63 8.21 6.64
C ILE A 17 -1.27 9.69 6.77
N GLU A 18 -0.36 10.13 5.91
CA GLU A 18 0.04 11.53 5.80
C GLU A 18 -0.98 12.29 4.96
N ARG A 19 -1.57 13.34 5.51
CA ARG A 19 -2.55 14.17 4.80
C ARG A 19 -2.53 15.61 5.30
N PRO A 20 -2.77 16.60 4.41
CA PRO A 20 -2.76 18.01 4.79
C PRO A 20 -3.66 18.31 6.00
N ALA A 21 -3.25 19.25 6.86
CA ALA A 21 -4.00 19.65 8.07
C ALA A 21 -5.47 20.02 7.77
N LYS A 22 -5.73 20.65 6.62
CA LYS A 22 -7.09 20.99 6.15
C LYS A 22 -8.02 19.78 5.91
N PHE A 23 -7.47 18.56 5.86
CA PHE A 23 -8.19 17.30 5.66
C PHE A 23 -8.11 16.38 6.88
N GLY A 24 -7.82 16.92 8.06
CA GLY A 24 -7.77 16.18 9.32
C GLY A 24 -6.38 15.79 9.79
N GLY A 25 -5.33 16.23 9.08
CA GLY A 25 -3.93 16.04 9.48
C GLY A 25 -3.46 14.59 9.48
N ASP A 26 -2.17 14.39 9.72
CA ASP A 26 -1.57 13.06 9.75
C ASP A 26 -2.26 12.16 10.79
N ALA A 27 -2.46 10.91 10.42
CA ALA A 27 -3.11 9.91 11.26
C ALA A 27 -2.30 8.62 11.27
N GLU A 28 -2.28 7.94 12.42
CA GLU A 28 -1.66 6.63 12.59
C GLU A 28 -2.70 5.66 13.14
N PHE A 29 -2.80 4.49 12.52
CA PHE A 29 -3.73 3.43 12.91
C PHE A 29 -2.92 2.22 13.36
N ALA A 30 -2.99 1.89 14.64
CA ALA A 30 -2.27 0.76 15.21
C ALA A 30 -3.01 -0.56 14.97
N THR A 31 -4.34 -0.51 14.88
CA THR A 31 -5.18 -1.69 14.64
C THR A 31 -6.09 -1.53 13.44
N ILE A 32 -6.40 -2.66 12.80
CA ILE A 32 -7.36 -2.66 11.68
C ILE A 32 -8.76 -2.23 12.12
N HIS A 33 -9.12 -2.42 13.39
CA HIS A 33 -10.41 -1.99 13.92
C HIS A 33 -10.53 -0.46 13.93
N GLU A 34 -9.50 0.25 14.38
CA GLU A 34 -9.42 1.72 14.34
C GLU A 34 -9.53 2.24 12.91
N LEU A 35 -8.78 1.63 11.98
CA LEU A 35 -8.81 2.01 10.57
C LEU A 35 -10.20 1.82 9.96
N LYS A 36 -10.82 0.65 10.18
CA LYS A 36 -12.17 0.35 9.68
C LYS A 36 -13.21 1.31 10.25
N LYS A 37 -13.12 1.64 11.53
CA LYS A 37 -14.02 2.59 12.20
C LYS A 37 -13.88 3.99 11.62
N ALA A 38 -12.65 4.51 11.49
CA ALA A 38 -12.41 5.82 10.89
C ALA A 38 -12.88 5.91 9.44
N TYR A 39 -12.71 4.84 8.67
CA TYR A 39 -13.22 4.73 7.31
C TYR A 39 -14.76 4.71 7.25
N SER A 40 -15.42 3.92 8.09
CA SER A 40 -16.89 3.85 8.12
C SER A 40 -17.55 5.13 8.61
N GLU A 41 -16.89 5.86 9.52
CA GLU A 41 -17.38 7.15 10.04
C GLU A 41 -17.09 8.33 9.09
N GLY A 42 -16.45 8.10 7.94
CA GLY A 42 -16.09 9.14 6.98
C GLY A 42 -14.96 10.07 7.44
N LYS A 43 -14.32 9.78 8.58
CA LYS A 43 -13.16 10.53 9.10
C LYS A 43 -11.88 10.28 8.31
N LEU A 44 -11.83 9.13 7.62
CA LEU A 44 -10.77 8.78 6.68
C LEU A 44 -11.35 8.70 5.27
N HIS A 45 -10.87 9.56 4.37
CA HIS A 45 -11.33 9.57 2.99
C HIS A 45 -10.75 8.38 2.20
N PRO A 46 -11.49 7.77 1.26
CA PRO A 46 -10.99 6.63 0.48
C PRO A 46 -9.71 6.92 -0.32
N MET A 47 -9.53 8.16 -0.78
CA MET A 47 -8.31 8.57 -1.48
C MET A 47 -7.09 8.56 -0.55
N ASP A 48 -7.23 9.00 0.70
CA ASP A 48 -6.13 9.03 1.67
C ASP A 48 -5.68 7.60 1.98
N LEU A 49 -6.63 6.69 2.21
CA LEU A 49 -6.34 5.27 2.39
C LEU A 49 -5.66 4.67 1.16
N LYS A 50 -6.14 5.01 -0.05
CA LYS A 50 -5.55 4.50 -1.29
C LYS A 50 -4.10 4.95 -1.44
N ASN A 51 -3.82 6.22 -1.18
CA ASN A 51 -2.49 6.80 -1.30
C ASN A 51 -1.53 6.24 -0.26
N ALA A 52 -1.96 6.09 1.00
CA ALA A 52 -1.15 5.50 2.05
C ALA A 52 -0.75 4.05 1.73
N VAL A 53 -1.73 3.21 1.35
CA VAL A 53 -1.46 1.82 0.96
C VAL A 53 -0.55 1.75 -0.28
N ALA A 54 -0.74 2.62 -1.27
CA ALA A 54 0.13 2.66 -2.45
C ALA A 54 1.57 3.03 -2.08
N LYS A 55 1.77 4.01 -1.20
CA LYS A 55 3.10 4.43 -0.70
C LYS A 55 3.82 3.28 0.01
N GLU A 56 3.11 2.58 0.90
CA GLU A 56 3.65 1.41 1.60
C GLU A 56 4.02 0.27 0.64
N LEU A 57 3.15 -0.06 -0.32
CA LEU A 57 3.44 -1.09 -1.31
C LEU A 57 4.63 -0.72 -2.20
N ILE A 58 4.78 0.55 -2.58
CA ILE A 58 5.93 1.03 -3.35
C ILE A 58 7.23 0.85 -2.56
N ALA A 59 7.22 1.17 -1.26
CA ALA A 59 8.38 1.00 -0.39
C ALA A 59 8.70 -0.48 -0.20
N LEU A 60 7.70 -1.31 0.10
CA LEU A 60 7.83 -2.75 0.31
C LEU A 60 8.40 -3.47 -0.93
N LEU A 61 7.92 -3.10 -2.12
CA LEU A 61 8.32 -3.73 -3.39
C LEU A 61 9.59 -3.10 -4.00
N ARG A 62 10.17 -2.08 -3.36
CA ARG A 62 11.37 -1.40 -3.86
C ARG A 62 12.56 -2.35 -4.06
N PRO A 63 12.91 -3.25 -3.12
CA PRO A 63 14.05 -4.16 -3.31
C PRO A 63 13.85 -5.08 -4.51
N SER A 64 12.63 -5.58 -4.71
CA SER A 64 12.30 -6.42 -5.87
C SER A 64 12.41 -5.63 -7.18
N ARG A 65 11.89 -4.39 -7.22
CA ARG A 65 12.03 -3.51 -8.39
C ARG A 65 13.49 -3.22 -8.72
N ASP A 66 14.29 -2.92 -7.70
CA ASP A 66 15.72 -2.63 -7.87
C ASP A 66 16.48 -3.87 -8.36
N TYR A 67 16.09 -5.07 -7.92
CA TYR A 67 16.63 -6.34 -8.40
C TYR A 67 16.34 -6.53 -9.90
N PHE A 68 15.08 -6.45 -10.31
CA PHE A 68 14.71 -6.62 -11.72
C PHE A 68 15.26 -5.51 -12.64
N ALA A 69 15.45 -4.31 -12.11
CA ALA A 69 16.11 -3.23 -12.86
C ALA A 69 17.59 -3.53 -13.17
N ARG A 70 18.27 -4.32 -12.33
CA ARG A 70 19.65 -4.78 -12.55
C ARG A 70 19.74 -6.05 -13.40
N HIS A 71 18.64 -6.78 -13.51
CA HIS A 71 18.53 -8.06 -14.21
C HIS A 71 17.37 -8.05 -15.23
N PRO A 72 17.47 -7.21 -16.29
CA PRO A 72 16.40 -7.06 -17.29
C PRO A 72 16.06 -8.38 -18.02
N GLU A 73 17.01 -9.32 -18.10
CA GLU A 73 16.84 -10.63 -18.73
C GLU A 73 15.66 -11.42 -18.15
N TYR A 74 15.39 -11.29 -16.84
CA TYR A 74 14.27 -11.99 -16.21
C TYR A 74 12.93 -11.39 -16.61
N ILE A 75 12.87 -10.07 -16.82
CA ILE A 75 11.64 -9.40 -17.29
C ILE A 75 11.37 -9.76 -18.74
N GLU A 76 12.41 -9.79 -19.58
CA GLU A 76 12.29 -10.22 -20.98
C GLU A 76 11.79 -11.66 -21.10
N GLN A 77 12.32 -12.57 -20.28
CA GLN A 77 11.85 -13.96 -20.21
C GLN A 77 10.37 -14.03 -19.84
N ILE A 78 9.95 -13.35 -18.77
CA ILE A 78 8.54 -13.33 -18.34
C ILE A 78 7.63 -12.83 -19.46
N ASN A 79 8.03 -11.75 -20.16
CA ASN A 79 7.23 -11.16 -21.23
C ASN A 79 7.16 -12.03 -22.49
N SER A 80 8.15 -12.90 -22.73
CA SER A 80 8.18 -13.81 -23.87
C SER A 80 7.24 -15.02 -23.72
N VAL A 81 6.75 -15.29 -22.51
CA VAL A 81 5.88 -16.44 -22.25
C VAL A 81 4.41 -16.05 -22.49
N SER A 82 3.77 -16.73 -23.43
CA SER A 82 2.31 -16.70 -23.58
C SER A 82 1.68 -17.35 -22.36
N VAL A 83 0.92 -16.60 -21.56
CA VAL A 83 0.09 -17.19 -20.51
C VAL A 83 -1.04 -17.95 -21.18
N THR A 84 -0.88 -19.27 -21.33
CA THR A 84 -1.95 -20.15 -21.77
C THR A 84 -3.01 -20.17 -20.67
N ARG A 85 -4.19 -19.64 -20.99
CA ARG A 85 -5.35 -19.58 -20.11
C ARG A 85 -6.12 -20.89 -20.11
#